data_AF-A0A0D8B959-F1
#
_entry.id   AF-A0A0D8B959-F1
#
_cell.length_a   1.000
_cell.length_b   1.000
_cell.length_c   1.000
_cell.angle_alpha   90.00
_cell.angle_beta   90.00
_cell.angle_gamma   90.00
#
_symmetry.space_group_name_H-M   'P 1'
#
loop_
_entity.id
_entity.type
_entity.pdbx_description
1 polymer ?
#
loop_
_entity_poly.entity_id
_entity_poly.type
_entity_poly.pdbx_seq_one_letter_code
_entity_poly.pdbx_strand_id
1 'polypeptide(L)'
;MGGRLLIDGPVVRVVDWARPAAACWVDAAFMVIRLVGAGHEPADAGQWATGLACWTVAPDALTAFACYVTCLWTVRAAQGGGSAAAWRAQVARRYAADRQGR
;
A
#
# COMPACT_ATOMS: atom_id res chain seq x y z
N MET A 1 -0.47 15.26 -3.32
CA MET A 1 0.47 14.28 -2.74
C MET A 1 0.49 14.52 -1.23
N GLY A 2 0.15 13.53 -0.40
CA GLY A 2 0.23 13.66 1.06
C GLY A 2 1.15 12.56 1.56
N GLY A 3 2.46 12.79 1.47
CA GLY A 3 3.46 11.84 1.94
C GLY A 3 3.51 11.87 3.46
N ARG A 4 3.35 10.72 4.11
CA ARG A 4 3.67 10.54 5.55
C ARG A 4 5.14 10.15 5.75
N LEU A 5 5.93 10.26 4.69
CA LEU A 5 7.38 10.04 4.65
C LEU A 5 8.00 11.36 4.23
N LEU A 6 8.85 11.91 5.07
CA LEU A 6 9.68 13.07 4.76
C LEU A 6 11.10 12.58 4.49
N ILE A 7 11.71 13.06 3.41
CA ILE A 7 13.06 12.69 3.01
C ILE A 7 13.97 13.90 3.25
N ASP A 8 15.03 13.71 4.02
CA ASP A 8 16.05 14.70 4.35
C ASP A 8 17.44 14.06 4.17
N GLY A 9 18.01 14.26 2.97
CA GLY A 9 19.22 13.55 2.56
C GLY A 9 19.05 12.02 2.67
N PRO A 10 19.92 11.31 3.42
CA PRO A 10 19.80 9.87 3.61
C PRO A 10 18.75 9.48 4.67
N VAL A 11 18.12 10.45 5.34
CA VAL A 11 17.20 10.21 6.45
C VAL A 11 15.75 10.21 5.95
N VAL A 12 15.00 9.17 6.31
CA VAL A 12 13.55 9.11 6.11
C VAL A 12 12.85 9.22 7.45
N ARG A 13 11.93 10.18 7.59
CA ARG A 13 11.09 10.36 8.79
C ARG A 13 9.66 9.96 8.49
N VAL A 14 9.11 9.07 9.31
CA VAL A 14 7.69 8.71 9.29
C VAL A 14 6.94 9.67 10.22
N VAL A 15 5.86 10.28 9.72
CA VAL A 15 5.01 11.21 10.49
C VAL A 15 3.56 10.70 10.57
N ASP A 16 2.70 11.41 11.30
CA ASP A 16 1.26 11.08 11.43
C ASP A 16 1.01 9.70 12.09
N TRP A 17 1.75 9.42 13.17
CA TRP A 17 1.68 8.16 13.94
C TRP A 17 0.77 8.24 15.17
N ALA A 18 -0.15 9.20 15.22
CA ALA A 18 -0.97 9.45 16.42
C ALA A 18 -1.98 8.31 16.72
N ARG A 19 -2.23 7.40 15.78
CA ARG A 19 -3.15 6.25 15.94
C ARG A 19 -2.62 4.97 15.28
N PRO A 20 -1.63 4.29 15.86
CA PRO A 20 -1.17 3.00 15.36
C PRO A 20 -2.15 1.90 15.80
N ALA A 21 -2.92 1.35 14.87
CA ALA A 21 -3.85 0.26 15.14
C ALA A 21 -3.99 -0.62 13.90
N ALA A 22 -3.11 -1.62 13.76
CA ALA A 22 -3.15 -2.62 12.71
C ALA A 22 -2.26 -3.83 13.06
N ALA A 23 -2.37 -4.91 12.26
CA ALA A 23 -1.39 -5.98 12.31
C ALA A 23 -0.02 -5.49 11.82
N CYS A 24 1.06 -6.07 12.35
CA CYS A 24 2.44 -5.60 12.10
C CYS A 24 2.85 -5.58 10.62
N TRP A 25 2.20 -6.39 9.77
CA TRP A 25 2.47 -6.45 8.33
C TRP A 25 1.74 -5.36 7.52
N VAL A 26 0.75 -4.66 8.07
CA VAL A 26 -0.14 -3.76 7.31
C VAL A 26 0.63 -2.58 6.70
N ASP A 27 1.57 -2.00 7.43
CA ASP A 27 2.39 -0.91 6.90
C ASP A 27 3.28 -1.36 5.74
N ALA A 28 3.86 -2.55 5.84
CA ALA A 28 4.61 -3.17 4.75
C ALA A 28 3.71 -3.41 3.53
N ALA A 29 2.46 -3.86 3.73
CA ALA A 29 1.53 -4.11 2.62
C ALA A 29 1.13 -2.81 1.92
N PHE A 30 0.93 -1.72 2.66
CA PHE A 30 0.78 -0.39 2.06
C PHE A 30 2.03 0.05 1.30
N MET A 31 3.23 -0.29 1.78
CA MET A 31 4.47 0.03 1.08
C MET A 31 4.59 -0.74 -0.24
N VAL A 32 4.24 -2.03 -0.28
CA VAL A 32 4.19 -2.82 -1.53
C VAL A 32 3.32 -2.14 -2.57
N ILE A 33 2.10 -1.73 -2.21
CA ILE A 33 1.19 -1.00 -3.11
C ILE A 33 1.84 0.31 -3.59
N ARG A 34 2.56 1.04 -2.72
CA ARG A 34 3.26 2.27 -3.12
C ARG A 34 4.43 2.02 -4.06
N LEU A 35 5.20 0.95 -3.86
CA LEU A 35 6.29 0.56 -4.76
C LEU A 35 5.75 0.23 -6.16
N VAL A 36 4.62 -0.48 -6.24
CA VAL A 36 3.92 -0.70 -7.52
C VAL A 36 3.49 0.63 -8.16
N GLY A 37 2.98 1.57 -7.35
CA GLY A 37 2.65 2.92 -7.81
C GLY A 37 3.85 3.74 -8.27
N ALA A 38 5.05 3.45 -7.76
CA ALA A 38 6.31 4.04 -8.18
C ALA A 38 6.92 3.37 -9.42
N GLY A 39 6.30 2.31 -9.95
CA GLY A 39 6.71 1.65 -11.19
C GLY A 39 7.39 0.30 -11.00
N HIS A 40 7.59 -0.19 -9.76
CA HIS A 40 8.11 -1.53 -9.54
C HIS A 40 7.09 -2.60 -9.91
N GLU A 41 7.55 -3.77 -10.36
CA GLU A 41 6.67 -4.90 -10.61
C GLU A 41 6.09 -5.47 -9.30
N PRO A 42 4.82 -5.92 -9.28
CA PRO A 42 4.19 -6.46 -8.07
C PRO A 42 4.96 -7.62 -7.42
N ALA A 43 5.62 -8.46 -8.21
CA ALA A 43 6.47 -9.55 -7.72
C ALA A 43 7.68 -9.02 -6.95
N ASP A 44 8.44 -8.08 -7.53
CA ASP A 44 9.63 -7.50 -6.90
C ASP A 44 9.27 -6.72 -5.63
N ALA A 45 8.18 -5.94 -5.68
CA ALA A 45 7.67 -5.22 -4.53
C ALA A 45 7.25 -6.17 -3.40
N GLY A 46 6.62 -7.30 -3.73
CA GLY A 46 6.29 -8.35 -2.77
C GLY A 46 7.52 -9.03 -2.17
N GLN A 47 8.53 -9.32 -3.00
CA GLN A 47 9.79 -9.94 -2.57
C GLN A 47 10.58 -9.03 -1.61
N TRP A 48 10.53 -7.72 -1.79
CA TRP A 48 11.09 -6.79 -0.80
C TRP A 48 10.45 -6.98 0.58
N ALA A 49 9.12 -7.14 0.64
CA ALA A 49 8.40 -7.28 1.90
C ALA A 49 8.74 -8.58 2.65
N THR A 50 9.05 -9.67 1.94
CA THR A 50 9.43 -10.95 2.58
C THR A 50 10.73 -10.87 3.39
N GLY A 51 11.56 -9.85 3.17
CA GLY A 51 12.75 -9.58 3.98
C GLY A 51 12.46 -8.94 5.35
N LEU A 52 11.21 -8.53 5.60
CA LEU A 52 10.83 -7.85 6.84
C LEU A 52 10.37 -8.84 7.90
N ALA A 53 10.89 -8.71 9.13
CA ALA A 53 10.48 -9.55 10.25
C ALA A 53 8.97 -9.43 10.59
N CYS A 54 8.34 -8.31 10.24
CA CYS A 54 6.90 -8.13 10.44
C CYS A 54 6.02 -8.76 9.36
N TRP A 55 6.60 -9.32 8.28
CA TRP A 55 5.85 -9.86 7.15
C TRP A 55 5.30 -11.26 7.44
N THR A 56 4.26 -11.31 8.26
CA THR A 56 3.60 -12.53 8.74
C THR A 56 2.24 -12.78 8.08
N VAL A 57 1.92 -12.03 7.03
CA VAL A 57 0.60 -12.06 6.39
C VAL A 57 0.37 -13.35 5.60
N ALA A 58 -0.81 -13.95 5.76
CA ALA A 58 -1.23 -15.08 4.92
C ALA A 58 -1.60 -14.60 3.50
N PRO A 59 -1.37 -15.40 2.44
CA PRO A 59 -1.65 -15.00 1.06
C PRO A 59 -3.09 -14.50 0.83
N ASP A 60 -4.09 -15.17 1.40
CA ASP A 60 -5.50 -14.79 1.26
C ASP A 60 -5.82 -13.48 1.99
N ALA A 61 -5.25 -13.29 3.18
CA ALA A 61 -5.38 -12.04 3.93
C ALA A 61 -4.78 -10.86 3.17
N LEU A 62 -3.66 -11.07 2.47
CA LEU A 62 -3.04 -10.06 1.62
C LEU A 62 -3.89 -9.72 0.39
N THR A 63 -4.52 -10.72 -0.24
CA THR A 63 -5.47 -10.50 -1.36
C THR A 63 -6.69 -9.73 -0.88
N ALA A 64 -7.30 -10.14 0.25
CA ALA A 64 -8.43 -9.45 0.85
C ALA A 64 -8.08 -7.99 1.20
N PHE A 65 -6.88 -7.77 1.76
CA PHE A 65 -6.37 -6.43 2.03
C PHE A 65 -6.24 -5.58 0.76
N ALA A 66 -5.67 -6.11 -0.33
CA ALA A 66 -5.55 -5.39 -1.60
C ALA A 66 -6.91 -4.99 -2.19
N CYS A 67 -7.89 -5.90 -2.13
CA CYS A 67 -9.28 -5.62 -2.53
C CYS A 67 -9.92 -4.54 -1.65
N TYR A 68 -9.75 -4.64 -0.33
CA TYR A 68 -10.25 -3.65 0.63
C TYR A 68 -9.67 -2.25 0.34
N VAL A 69 -8.36 -2.14 0.15
CA VAL A 69 -7.69 -0.87 -0.16
C VAL A 69 -8.18 -0.29 -1.49
N THR A 70 -8.40 -1.13 -2.50
CA THR A 70 -8.99 -0.72 -3.78
C THR A 70 -10.38 -0.11 -3.58
N CYS A 71 -11.26 -0.78 -2.83
CA CYS A 71 -12.60 -0.30 -2.54
C CYS A 71 -12.56 1.02 -1.75
N LEU A 72 -11.78 1.06 -0.67
CA LEU A 72 -11.62 2.22 0.20
C LEU A 72 -11.26 3.49 -0.58
N TRP A 73 -10.24 3.40 -1.44
CA TRP A 73 -9.81 4.56 -2.22
C TRP A 73 -10.74 4.89 -3.37
N THR A 74 -11.43 3.90 -3.94
CA THR A 74 -12.47 4.15 -4.96
C THR A 74 -13.61 4.97 -4.36
N VAL A 75 -14.11 4.58 -3.18
CA VAL A 75 -15.16 5.33 -2.46
C VAL A 75 -14.68 6.74 -2.11
N ARG A 76 -13.45 6.88 -1.59
CA ARG A 76 -12.90 8.21 -1.27
C ARG A 76 -12.73 9.10 -2.49
N ALA A 77 -12.37 8.53 -3.65
CA ALA A 77 -12.28 9.28 -4.90
C ALA A 77 -13.66 9.80 -5.32
N ALA A 78 -14.71 8.97 -5.20
CA ALA A 78 -16.09 9.36 -5.50
C ALA A 78 -16.64 10.43 -4.54
N GLN A 79 -16.17 10.45 -3.29
CA GLN A 79 -16.58 11.41 -2.26
C GLN A 79 -15.78 12.73 -2.26
N GLY A 80 -15.13 13.08 -3.37
CA GLY A 80 -14.38 14.35 -3.49
C GLY A 80 -12.91 14.28 -3.05
N GLY A 81 -12.34 13.09 -2.87
CA GLY A 81 -10.92 12.90 -2.53
C GLY A 81 -9.90 13.30 -3.62
N GLY A 82 -10.37 13.76 -4.78
CA GLY A 82 -9.56 14.31 -5.86
C GLY A 82 -8.60 13.32 -6.52
N SER A 83 -7.66 13.85 -7.30
CA SER A 83 -6.70 13.06 -8.11
C SER A 83 -5.83 12.13 -7.27
N ALA A 84 -5.52 12.52 -6.03
CA ALA A 84 -4.70 11.72 -5.12
C ALA A 84 -5.43 10.48 -4.59
N ALA A 85 -6.75 10.52 -4.39
CA ALA A 85 -7.54 9.34 -4.03
C ALA A 85 -7.75 8.44 -5.26
N ALA A 86 -8.02 9.04 -6.43
CA ALA A 86 -8.16 8.31 -7.69
C ALA A 86 -6.90 7.53 -8.05
N TRP A 87 -5.72 8.16 -7.92
CA TRP A 87 -4.43 7.50 -8.14
C TRP A 87 -4.23 6.31 -7.18
N ARG A 88 -4.54 6.47 -5.89
CA ARG A 88 -4.44 5.37 -4.92
C ARG A 88 -5.37 4.21 -5.25
N ALA A 89 -6.59 4.49 -5.72
CA ALA A 89 -7.53 3.47 -6.17
C ALA A 89 -6.97 2.70 -7.37
N GLN A 90 -6.39 3.40 -8.35
CA GLN A 90 -5.80 2.80 -9.54
C GLN A 90 -4.62 1.88 -9.19
N VAL A 91 -3.69 2.36 -8.37
CA VAL A 91 -2.51 1.59 -7.97
C VAL A 91 -2.91 0.36 -7.14
N ALA A 92 -3.83 0.51 -6.19
CA ALA A 92 -4.34 -0.61 -5.41
C ALA A 92 -5.04 -1.65 -6.30
N ARG A 93 -5.80 -1.19 -7.31
CA ARG A 93 -6.47 -2.08 -8.28
C ARG A 93 -5.47 -2.86 -9.13
N ARG A 94 -4.38 -2.23 -9.60
CA ARG A 94 -3.30 -2.92 -10.32
C ARG A 94 -2.70 -4.03 -9.47
N TYR A 95 -2.41 -3.74 -8.20
CA TYR A 95 -1.87 -4.75 -7.29
C TYR A 95 -2.87 -5.87 -6.97
N ALA A 96 -4.14 -5.55 -6.75
CA ALA A 96 -5.18 -6.54 -6.50
C ALA A 96 -5.40 -7.48 -7.71
N ALA A 97 -5.38 -6.94 -8.93
CA ALA A 97 -5.51 -7.73 -10.16
C ALA A 97 -4.35 -8.73 -10.32
N ASP A 98 -3.11 -8.32 -10.05
CA ASP A 98 -1.95 -9.23 -10.02
C ASP A 98 -2.14 -10.35 -8.97
N ARG A 99 -2.63 -10.01 -7.77
CA ARG A 99 -2.85 -10.99 -6.69
C ARG A 99 -3.94 -12.01 -7.02
N GLN A 100 -4.96 -11.63 -7.78
CA GLN A 100 -6.07 -12.49 -8.19
C GLN A 100 -5.73 -13.41 -9.38
N GLY A 101 -4.70 -13.07 -10.16
CA GLY A 101 -4.23 -13.87 -11.29
C GLY A 101 -3.19 -14.94 -10.93
N ARG A 102 -2.83 -15.07 -9.65
CA ARG A 102 -1.89 -16.07 -9.11
C ARG A 102 -2.67 -17.18 -8.41
#